data_AF-A0AA89LJV4-F1
#
_entry.id   AF-A0AA89LJV4-F1
#
_cell.length_a   1.000
_cell.length_b   1.000
_cell.length_c   1.000
_cell.angle_alpha   90.00
_cell.angle_beta   90.00
_cell.angle_gamma   90.00
#
_symmetry.space_group_name_H-M   'P 1'
#
loop_
_entity.id
_entity.type
_entity.pdbx_description
1 polymer ?
#
loop_
_entity_poly.entity_id
_entity_poly.type
_entity_poly.pdbx_seq_one_letter_code
_entity_poly.pdbx_strand_id
1 'polypeptide(L)'
;MIDMRLLPRTFSPIRQCAQHSTVLFVLLSVFGATSAFADISRITAAQCANMHVERVINEHSPVQCERLKNVSFDYVNFDGQTQKGEVVVLDALAERVQTIFDTLYRMRFPLNRAVPIERYRGDDEASMNDNNTSAFNSRQKTGRDEWSVHAYGVAIDVNPHQNPYVSFGGDGSARVLPSSAAKTSMNRLDERPDKPVRPGMTERVVGVFASNGFLRWGGYWDDPIDYQHFEVGSRALVARMVDASPDDARRMFEQYVASYADCIARASHASHAAARAACVADALRE
;
A
#
# COMPACT_ATOMS: atom_id res chain seq x y z
N MET A 1 45.43 51.58 3.76
CA MET A 1 46.53 52.19 3.00
C MET A 1 47.82 51.54 3.48
N ILE A 2 48.76 51.26 2.56
CA ILE A 2 50.08 50.58 2.71
C ILE A 2 49.95 49.04 2.69
N ASP A 3 50.69 48.27 1.89
CA ASP A 3 51.50 48.50 0.68
C ASP A 3 51.80 47.10 0.10
N MET A 4 51.89 47.01 -1.22
CA MET A 4 52.07 45.78 -1.98
C MET A 4 53.29 45.98 -2.88
N ARG A 5 54.47 45.46 -2.46
CA ARG A 5 55.56 44.89 -3.28
C ARG A 5 56.88 44.86 -2.49
N LEU A 6 57.52 43.70 -2.45
CA LEU A 6 58.97 43.49 -2.65
C LEU A 6 59.25 41.96 -2.72
N LEU A 7 59.70 41.50 -3.89
CA LEU A 7 60.18 40.15 -4.27
C LEU A 7 61.65 39.92 -3.78
N PRO A 8 62.44 38.87 -4.15
CA PRO A 8 62.24 37.60 -4.90
C PRO A 8 62.96 36.35 -4.28
N ARG A 9 62.94 35.22 -5.02
CA ARG A 9 64.02 34.19 -5.25
C ARG A 9 63.61 32.74 -4.92
N THR A 10 63.19 32.00 -5.96
CA THR A 10 63.93 30.91 -6.66
C THR A 10 64.20 29.67 -5.80
N PHE A 11 63.66 28.51 -6.20
CA PHE A 11 64.41 27.28 -6.45
C PHE A 11 63.51 26.28 -7.19
N SER A 12 63.89 25.93 -8.41
CA SER A 12 63.58 24.63 -9.03
C SER A 12 64.59 23.61 -8.47
N PRO A 13 64.38 22.27 -8.49
CA PRO A 13 64.41 21.56 -9.78
C PRO A 13 63.69 20.17 -9.83
N ILE A 14 63.85 19.54 -11.00
CA ILE A 14 63.91 18.09 -11.31
C ILE A 14 62.63 17.38 -11.80
N ARG A 15 62.57 17.31 -13.13
CA ARG A 15 62.24 16.17 -14.02
C ARG A 15 61.80 14.86 -13.35
N GLN A 16 60.69 14.26 -13.83
CA GLN A 16 60.76 12.93 -14.46
C GLN A 16 59.48 12.55 -15.22
N CYS A 17 59.68 11.64 -16.17
CA CYS A 17 58.87 11.30 -17.33
C CYS A 17 57.47 10.78 -17.01
N ALA A 18 56.45 11.30 -17.71
CA ALA A 18 55.16 10.64 -17.84
C ALA A 18 55.23 9.59 -18.96
N GLN A 19 55.39 8.32 -18.60
CA GLN A 19 55.09 7.19 -19.50
C GLN A 19 53.57 7.01 -19.54
N HIS A 20 53.01 7.09 -20.74
CA HIS A 20 51.63 6.70 -21.01
C HIS A 20 51.48 5.19 -20.82
N SER A 21 50.73 4.76 -19.81
CA SER A 21 50.18 3.42 -19.73
C SER A 21 48.67 3.50 -19.71
N THR A 22 48.08 3.13 -20.84
CA THR A 22 46.66 2.98 -21.07
C THR A 22 46.16 1.82 -20.21
N VAL A 23 45.55 2.10 -19.06
CA VAL A 23 44.78 1.11 -18.30
C VAL A 23 43.31 1.28 -18.68
N LEU A 24 42.85 0.42 -19.58
CA LEU A 24 41.45 0.29 -19.96
C LEU A 24 40.70 -0.35 -18.78
N PHE A 25 40.06 0.48 -17.94
CA PHE A 25 39.12 0.01 -16.93
C PHE A 25 37.88 -0.54 -17.64
N VAL A 26 37.82 -1.85 -17.82
CA VAL A 26 36.57 -2.54 -18.15
C VAL A 26 35.71 -2.53 -16.89
N LEU A 27 34.82 -1.54 -16.79
CA LEU A 27 33.70 -1.56 -15.85
C LEU A 27 32.78 -2.71 -16.25
N LEU A 28 33.02 -3.88 -15.66
CA LEU A 28 32.08 -4.98 -15.69
C LEU A 28 30.93 -4.62 -14.77
N SER A 29 29.94 -3.90 -15.31
CA SER A 29 28.68 -3.64 -14.64
C SER A 29 27.95 -4.96 -14.47
N VAL A 30 28.15 -5.63 -13.34
CA VAL A 30 27.26 -6.71 -12.91
C VAL A 30 25.96 -6.05 -12.49
N PHE A 31 25.07 -5.81 -13.45
CA PHE A 31 23.66 -5.62 -13.18
C PHE A 31 23.11 -6.98 -12.72
N GLY A 32 23.27 -7.28 -11.44
CA GLY A 32 22.45 -8.27 -10.79
C GLY A 32 21.02 -7.73 -10.82
N ALA A 33 20.20 -8.24 -11.74
CA ALA A 33 18.76 -8.06 -11.67
C ALA A 33 18.29 -8.77 -10.39
N THR A 34 18.24 -8.03 -9.28
CA THR A 34 17.42 -8.42 -8.14
C THR A 34 15.99 -8.20 -8.59
N SER A 35 15.41 -9.17 -9.28
CA SER A 35 13.97 -9.24 -9.47
C SER A 35 13.38 -9.30 -8.07
N ALA A 36 12.81 -8.19 -7.59
CA ALA A 36 11.86 -8.24 -6.50
C ALA A 36 10.75 -9.17 -6.97
N PHE A 37 10.58 -10.30 -6.29
CA PHE A 37 9.64 -11.32 -6.75
C PHE A 37 8.28 -10.99 -6.15
N ALA A 38 7.49 -10.25 -6.91
CA ALA A 38 6.05 -10.35 -6.76
C ALA A 38 5.51 -11.43 -7.71
N ASP A 39 4.63 -12.27 -7.20
CA ASP A 39 4.02 -13.37 -7.96
C ASP A 39 2.52 -13.43 -7.71
N ILE A 40 1.78 -13.81 -8.75
CA ILE A 40 0.33 -13.96 -8.70
C ILE A 40 0.01 -15.42 -8.94
N SER A 41 -0.55 -16.07 -7.93
CA SER A 41 -0.89 -17.49 -7.99
C SER A 41 -2.37 -17.73 -7.72
N ARG A 42 -2.87 -18.86 -8.22
CA ARG A 42 -4.24 -19.31 -7.92
C ARG A 42 -4.29 -19.83 -6.48
N ILE A 43 -5.41 -19.61 -5.80
CA ILE A 43 -5.69 -20.33 -4.56
C ILE A 43 -5.78 -21.83 -4.88
N THR A 44 -4.91 -22.62 -4.24
CA THR A 44 -4.91 -24.08 -4.43
C THR A 44 -6.07 -24.72 -3.66
N ALA A 45 -6.46 -25.95 -4.02
CA ALA A 45 -7.50 -26.66 -3.27
C ALA A 45 -7.13 -26.84 -1.78
N ALA A 46 -5.86 -27.08 -1.47
CA ALA A 46 -5.37 -27.18 -0.09
C ALA A 46 -5.45 -25.84 0.65
N GLN A 47 -5.06 -24.74 -0.01
CA GLN A 47 -5.19 -23.39 0.56
C GLN A 47 -6.66 -23.02 0.80
N CYS A 48 -7.54 -23.28 -0.18
CA CYS A 48 -8.97 -23.03 -0.03
C CYS A 48 -9.55 -23.83 1.14
N ALA A 49 -9.25 -25.14 1.24
CA ALA A 49 -9.67 -25.95 2.39
C ALA A 49 -9.17 -25.36 3.72
N ASN A 50 -7.94 -24.85 3.77
CA ASN A 50 -7.41 -24.16 4.94
C ASN A 50 -8.17 -22.85 5.24
N MET A 51 -8.53 -22.06 4.23
CA MET A 51 -9.35 -20.85 4.42
C MET A 51 -10.71 -21.16 5.06
N HIS A 52 -11.33 -22.29 4.70
CA HIS A 52 -12.58 -22.74 5.34
C HIS A 52 -12.34 -23.18 6.80
N VAL A 53 -11.29 -23.98 7.05
CA VAL A 53 -10.94 -24.43 8.42
C VAL A 53 -10.64 -23.25 9.34
N GLU A 54 -9.90 -22.27 8.84
CA GLU A 54 -9.49 -21.07 9.56
C GLU A 54 -10.51 -19.93 9.46
N ARG A 55 -11.75 -20.20 9.03
CA ARG A 55 -12.88 -19.26 9.04
C ARG A 55 -12.65 -17.94 8.29
N VAL A 56 -11.77 -17.96 7.29
CA VAL A 56 -11.52 -16.82 6.39
C VAL A 56 -12.55 -16.77 5.27
N ILE A 57 -13.13 -17.92 4.92
CA ILE A 57 -14.17 -18.07 3.89
C ILE A 57 -15.21 -19.11 4.34
N ASN A 58 -16.44 -19.01 3.84
CA ASN A 58 -17.50 -19.98 4.05
C ASN A 58 -18.43 -20.07 2.83
N GLU A 59 -19.36 -21.03 2.85
CA GLU A 59 -20.29 -21.29 1.73
C GLU A 59 -21.18 -20.09 1.36
N HIS A 60 -21.38 -19.14 2.28
CA HIS A 60 -22.18 -17.93 2.06
C HIS A 60 -21.32 -16.70 1.74
N SER A 61 -19.99 -16.85 1.70
CA SER A 61 -19.10 -15.78 1.30
C SER A 61 -19.46 -15.28 -0.11
N PRO A 62 -19.50 -13.95 -0.34
CA PRO A 62 -19.92 -13.40 -1.62
C PRO A 62 -18.92 -13.67 -2.75
N VAL A 63 -17.69 -14.01 -2.41
CA VAL A 63 -16.62 -14.41 -3.35
C VAL A 63 -16.01 -15.70 -2.84
N GLN A 64 -15.93 -16.71 -3.72
CA GLN A 64 -15.36 -18.04 -3.45
C GLN A 64 -13.91 -18.14 -3.98
N CYS A 65 -13.18 -19.16 -3.54
CA CYS A 65 -11.74 -19.32 -3.80
C CYS A 65 -11.34 -19.24 -5.29
N GLU A 66 -12.19 -19.67 -6.22
CA GLU A 66 -11.92 -19.66 -7.66
C GLU A 66 -11.76 -18.25 -8.22
N ARG A 67 -12.42 -17.27 -7.57
CA ARG A 67 -12.39 -15.85 -7.91
C ARG A 67 -11.34 -15.08 -7.12
N LEU A 68 -10.56 -15.76 -6.27
CA LEU A 68 -9.48 -15.17 -5.50
C LEU A 68 -8.10 -15.50 -6.11
N LYS A 69 -7.16 -14.60 -5.88
CA LYS A 69 -5.74 -14.78 -6.20
C LYS A 69 -4.89 -14.45 -5.00
N ASN A 70 -3.82 -15.20 -4.88
CA ASN A 70 -2.75 -14.88 -3.98
C ASN A 70 -1.75 -13.93 -4.66
N VAL A 71 -1.37 -12.86 -3.97
CA VAL A 71 -0.34 -11.91 -4.40
C VAL A 71 0.77 -11.94 -3.35
N SER A 72 1.88 -12.57 -3.70
CA SER A 72 3.10 -12.59 -2.90
C SER A 72 4.01 -11.44 -3.35
N PHE A 73 4.75 -10.83 -2.43
CA PHE A 73 5.65 -9.70 -2.73
C PHE A 73 6.76 -9.56 -1.69
N ASP A 74 7.83 -8.88 -2.05
CA ASP A 74 8.84 -8.42 -1.08
C ASP A 74 8.38 -7.08 -0.46
N TYR A 75 8.65 -6.86 0.84
CA TYR A 75 8.41 -5.58 1.52
C TYR A 75 9.59 -5.22 2.43
N VAL A 76 9.72 -3.95 2.78
CA VAL A 76 10.70 -3.48 3.78
C VAL A 76 10.01 -3.41 5.14
N ASN A 77 10.59 -4.00 6.19
CA ASN A 77 10.04 -3.89 7.54
C ASN A 77 10.50 -2.60 8.26
N PHE A 78 10.01 -2.35 9.46
CA PHE A 78 10.39 -1.16 10.24
C PHE A 78 11.88 -1.13 10.64
N ASP A 79 12.57 -2.29 10.64
CA ASP A 79 14.02 -2.39 10.83
C ASP A 79 14.82 -2.18 9.52
N GLY A 80 14.13 -1.90 8.40
CA GLY A 80 14.74 -1.64 7.10
C GLY A 80 15.13 -2.90 6.32
N GLN A 81 14.75 -4.08 6.79
CA GLN A 81 15.08 -5.38 6.20
C GLN A 81 14.01 -5.82 5.18
N THR A 82 14.44 -6.48 4.11
CA THR A 82 13.53 -7.11 3.15
C THR A 82 12.90 -8.36 3.77
N GLN A 83 11.57 -8.44 3.69
CA GLN A 83 10.74 -9.54 4.13
C GLN A 83 9.82 -9.99 2.98
N LYS A 84 9.22 -11.17 3.11
CA LYS A 84 8.19 -11.66 2.18
C LYS A 84 6.81 -11.49 2.79
N GLY A 85 5.90 -10.95 2.00
CA GLY A 85 4.51 -10.72 2.35
C GLY A 85 3.56 -11.38 1.36
N GLU A 86 2.32 -11.51 1.80
CA GLU A 86 1.27 -12.15 1.01
C GLU A 86 -0.10 -11.55 1.35
N VAL A 87 -0.90 -11.30 0.31
CA VAL A 87 -2.32 -10.94 0.45
C VAL A 87 -3.20 -11.71 -0.54
N VAL A 88 -4.43 -11.99 -0.15
CA VAL A 88 -5.45 -12.58 -1.03
C VAL A 88 -6.44 -11.50 -1.47
N VAL A 89 -6.71 -11.42 -2.78
CA VAL A 89 -7.61 -10.42 -3.39
C VAL A 89 -8.47 -11.03 -4.49
N LEU A 90 -9.50 -10.31 -4.94
CA LEU A 90 -10.29 -10.64 -6.11
C LEU A 90 -9.38 -10.72 -7.35
N ASP A 91 -9.61 -11.73 -8.20
CA ASP A 91 -8.79 -12.02 -9.38
C ASP A 91 -8.58 -10.82 -10.31
N ALA A 92 -9.62 -10.02 -10.51
CA ALA A 92 -9.60 -8.82 -11.34
C ALA A 92 -8.60 -7.75 -10.87
N LEU A 93 -8.22 -7.75 -9.58
CA LEU A 93 -7.38 -6.71 -8.97
C LEU A 93 -5.91 -7.14 -8.82
N ALA A 94 -5.60 -8.42 -9.01
CA ALA A 94 -4.31 -9.01 -8.60
C ALA A 94 -3.09 -8.30 -9.19
N GLU A 95 -3.14 -7.93 -10.48
CA GLU A 95 -2.04 -7.21 -11.17
C GLU A 95 -1.82 -5.80 -10.61
N ARG A 96 -2.90 -5.08 -10.28
CA ARG A 96 -2.82 -3.73 -9.67
C ARG A 96 -2.37 -3.79 -8.22
N VAL A 97 -2.77 -4.82 -7.48
CA VAL A 97 -2.32 -5.05 -6.09
C VAL A 97 -0.84 -5.41 -6.07
N GLN A 98 -0.36 -6.26 -6.98
CA GLN A 98 1.06 -6.49 -7.18
C GLN A 98 1.81 -5.16 -7.44
N THR A 99 1.29 -4.33 -8.35
CA THR A 99 1.88 -3.03 -8.66
C THR A 99 1.96 -2.11 -7.44
N ILE A 100 0.94 -2.12 -6.56
CA ILE A 100 0.96 -1.37 -5.29
C ILE A 100 2.15 -1.83 -4.45
N PHE A 101 2.23 -3.11 -4.11
CA PHE A 101 3.25 -3.62 -3.19
C PHE A 101 4.67 -3.49 -3.75
N ASP A 102 4.87 -3.70 -5.05
CA ASP A 102 6.14 -3.43 -5.73
C ASP A 102 6.55 -1.95 -5.61
N THR A 103 5.57 -1.05 -5.73
CA THR A 103 5.81 0.39 -5.59
C THR A 103 6.14 0.74 -4.15
N LEU A 104 5.43 0.18 -3.17
CA LEU A 104 5.74 0.36 -1.75
C LEU A 104 7.15 -0.14 -1.40
N TYR A 105 7.56 -1.29 -1.93
CA TYR A 105 8.91 -1.83 -1.75
C TYR A 105 9.99 -0.90 -2.33
N ARG A 106 9.80 -0.42 -3.56
CA ARG A 106 10.71 0.56 -4.20
C ARG A 106 10.80 1.87 -3.43
N MET A 107 9.69 2.33 -2.87
CA MET A 107 9.62 3.51 -2.00
C MET A 107 10.25 3.27 -0.62
N ARG A 108 10.60 2.03 -0.29
CA ARG A 108 10.99 1.59 1.06
C ARG A 108 9.95 1.97 2.11
N PHE A 109 8.66 1.97 1.72
CA PHE A 109 7.56 2.19 2.65
C PHE A 109 7.48 0.98 3.59
N PRO A 110 7.64 1.18 4.91
CA PRO A 110 7.74 0.05 5.81
C PRO A 110 6.37 -0.54 6.11
N LEU A 111 6.27 -1.86 6.00
CA LEU A 111 5.15 -2.65 6.54
C LEU A 111 5.63 -3.40 7.77
N ASN A 112 4.80 -3.53 8.80
CA ASN A 112 5.16 -4.34 9.96
C ASN A 112 5.10 -5.83 9.62
N ARG A 113 4.02 -6.21 8.96
CA ARG A 113 3.77 -7.56 8.46
C ARG A 113 2.74 -7.50 7.33
N ALA A 114 2.78 -8.48 6.44
CA ALA A 114 1.69 -8.79 5.53
C ALA A 114 1.59 -10.31 5.39
N VAL A 115 0.68 -10.93 6.12
CA VAL A 115 0.41 -12.37 6.05
C VAL A 115 -1.09 -12.63 5.93
N PRO A 116 -1.49 -13.76 5.32
CA PRO A 116 -2.91 -14.09 5.16
C PRO A 116 -3.61 -14.22 6.50
N ILE A 117 -4.91 -13.91 6.52
CA ILE A 117 -5.75 -13.85 7.72
C ILE A 117 -5.94 -15.23 8.37
N GLU A 118 -5.67 -16.31 7.64
CA GLU A 118 -5.65 -17.69 8.11
C GLU A 118 -4.74 -17.85 9.32
N ARG A 119 -3.63 -17.09 9.40
CA ARG A 119 -2.73 -17.09 10.56
C ARG A 119 -3.43 -16.65 11.85
N TYR A 120 -4.50 -15.86 11.72
CA TYR A 120 -5.32 -15.35 12.82
C TYR A 120 -6.69 -16.04 12.89
N ARG A 121 -6.91 -17.12 12.14
CA ARG A 121 -8.18 -17.88 12.16
C ARG A 121 -9.43 -17.03 11.85
N GLY A 122 -9.28 -16.08 10.92
CA GLY A 122 -10.37 -15.16 10.56
C GLY A 122 -10.54 -13.97 11.53
N ASP A 123 -9.79 -13.94 12.64
CA ASP A 123 -9.89 -12.90 13.66
C ASP A 123 -9.21 -11.60 13.21
N ASP A 124 -10.04 -10.65 12.81
CA ASP A 124 -9.67 -9.32 12.35
C ASP A 124 -9.00 -8.49 13.46
N GLU A 125 -9.49 -8.57 14.69
CA GLU A 125 -8.94 -7.81 15.81
C GLU A 125 -7.57 -8.37 16.23
N ALA A 126 -7.39 -9.70 16.19
CA ALA A 126 -6.08 -10.31 16.39
C ALA A 126 -5.07 -9.88 15.31
N SER A 127 -5.49 -9.87 14.02
CA SER A 127 -4.68 -9.38 12.91
C SER A 127 -4.29 -7.90 13.08
N MET A 128 -5.25 -7.05 13.46
CA MET A 128 -5.00 -5.62 13.73
C MET A 128 -4.05 -5.40 14.91
N ASN A 129 -4.25 -6.13 16.01
CA ASN A 129 -3.40 -6.04 17.19
C ASN A 129 -1.95 -6.47 16.90
N ASP A 130 -1.74 -7.38 15.94
CA ASP A 130 -0.42 -7.80 15.46
C ASP A 130 0.12 -6.90 14.32
N ASN A 131 -0.54 -5.77 14.07
CA ASN A 131 -0.16 -4.76 13.08
C ASN A 131 0.05 -5.37 11.68
N ASN A 132 -0.84 -6.27 11.28
CA ASN A 132 -0.79 -6.94 10.00
C ASN A 132 -1.45 -6.10 8.90
N THR A 133 -0.77 -5.91 7.78
CA THR A 133 -1.38 -5.46 6.54
C THR A 133 -2.17 -6.62 5.94
N SER A 134 -3.48 -6.47 5.75
CA SER A 134 -4.39 -7.55 5.37
C SER A 134 -5.35 -7.15 4.26
N ALA A 135 -5.86 -8.14 3.52
CA ALA A 135 -6.84 -7.94 2.45
C ALA A 135 -8.08 -8.81 2.65
N PHE A 136 -8.27 -9.90 1.90
CA PHE A 136 -9.46 -10.74 1.99
C PHE A 136 -9.69 -11.32 3.40
N ASN A 137 -10.91 -11.11 3.92
CA ASN A 137 -11.45 -11.76 5.11
C ASN A 137 -12.98 -11.76 5.00
N SER A 138 -13.59 -12.93 4.84
CA SER A 138 -15.03 -13.06 4.68
C SER A 138 -15.77 -13.00 6.01
N ARG A 139 -15.92 -11.77 6.50
CA ARG A 139 -16.63 -11.44 7.73
C ARG A 139 -17.72 -10.40 7.50
N GLN A 140 -18.73 -10.43 8.37
CA GLN A 140 -19.67 -9.32 8.51
C GLN A 140 -18.97 -8.08 9.06
N LYS A 141 -19.53 -6.90 8.78
CA LYS A 141 -19.12 -5.66 9.43
C LYS A 141 -19.41 -5.74 10.93
N THR A 142 -18.54 -5.17 11.74
CA THR A 142 -18.71 -5.16 13.20
C THR A 142 -20.06 -4.56 13.58
N GLY A 143 -20.92 -5.36 14.21
CA GLY A 143 -22.24 -4.93 14.67
C GLY A 143 -23.32 -4.77 13.58
N ARG A 144 -23.12 -5.31 12.37
CA ARG A 144 -24.10 -5.27 11.27
C ARG A 144 -24.16 -6.60 10.52
N ASP A 145 -25.31 -6.93 9.94
CA ASP A 145 -25.48 -8.17 9.15
C ASP A 145 -24.90 -8.08 7.73
N GLU A 146 -24.38 -6.92 7.32
CA GLU A 146 -23.80 -6.68 6.00
C GLU A 146 -22.35 -7.19 5.91
N TRP A 147 -21.99 -7.80 4.78
CA TRP A 147 -20.61 -8.18 4.49
C TRP A 147 -19.65 -6.97 4.51
N SER A 148 -18.50 -7.16 5.16
CA SER A 148 -17.37 -6.25 5.00
C SER A 148 -16.95 -6.20 3.53
N VAL A 149 -16.38 -5.08 3.08
CA VAL A 149 -15.82 -5.01 1.72
C VAL A 149 -14.64 -6.00 1.55
N HIS A 150 -13.95 -6.34 2.65
CA HIS A 150 -12.89 -7.35 2.66
C HIS A 150 -13.39 -8.73 2.24
N ALA A 151 -14.68 -9.03 2.46
CA ALA A 151 -15.29 -10.28 2.04
C ALA A 151 -15.38 -10.43 0.51
N TYR A 152 -15.19 -9.34 -0.23
CA TYR A 152 -15.19 -9.32 -1.69
C TYR A 152 -13.77 -9.33 -2.28
N GLY A 153 -12.72 -9.27 -1.45
CA GLY A 153 -11.33 -9.25 -1.92
C GLY A 153 -10.92 -7.94 -2.60
N VAL A 154 -11.62 -6.83 -2.32
CA VAL A 154 -11.42 -5.52 -2.98
C VAL A 154 -11.00 -4.41 -2.00
N ALA A 155 -10.48 -4.80 -0.83
CA ALA A 155 -9.98 -3.88 0.18
C ALA A 155 -8.67 -4.36 0.79
N ILE A 156 -7.87 -3.41 1.27
CA ILE A 156 -6.57 -3.62 1.91
C ILE A 156 -6.47 -2.66 3.11
N ASP A 157 -6.16 -3.23 4.27
CA ASP A 157 -5.78 -2.50 5.48
C ASP A 157 -4.26 -2.48 5.62
N VAL A 158 -3.68 -1.31 5.92
CA VAL A 158 -2.22 -1.12 6.00
C VAL A 158 -1.78 -0.68 7.39
N ASN A 159 -0.91 -1.47 8.02
CA ASN A 159 -0.28 -1.17 9.32
C ASN A 159 -1.26 -0.59 10.37
N PRO A 160 -2.21 -1.38 10.89
CA PRO A 160 -3.27 -0.91 11.80
C PRO A 160 -2.76 -0.10 13.01
N HIS A 161 -1.57 -0.38 13.55
CA HIS A 161 -1.01 0.43 14.65
C HIS A 161 -0.57 1.83 14.19
N GLN A 162 -0.05 1.98 12.97
CA GLN A 162 0.28 3.29 12.42
C GLN A 162 -0.98 4.02 11.92
N ASN A 163 -2.00 3.27 11.51
CA ASN A 163 -3.18 3.77 10.83
C ASN A 163 -4.46 3.21 11.47
N PRO A 164 -4.83 3.69 12.66
CA PRO A 164 -5.92 3.07 13.41
C PRO A 164 -7.29 3.37 12.80
N TYR A 165 -8.24 2.49 13.11
CA TYR A 165 -9.67 2.75 13.00
C TYR A 165 -10.14 3.56 14.21
N VAL A 166 -10.99 4.57 13.98
CA VAL A 166 -11.53 5.48 14.98
C VAL A 166 -13.03 5.63 14.77
N SER A 167 -13.83 5.26 15.76
CA SER A 167 -15.28 5.46 15.76
C SER A 167 -15.72 6.24 16.98
N PHE A 168 -16.87 6.92 16.89
CA PHE A 168 -17.38 7.75 17.98
C PHE A 168 -18.68 7.18 18.56
N GLY A 169 -18.75 7.10 19.90
CA GLY A 169 -19.99 6.80 20.62
C GLY A 169 -20.96 7.97 20.58
N GLY A 170 -22.23 7.71 20.90
CA GLY A 170 -23.27 8.77 20.95
C GLY A 170 -23.01 9.85 22.01
N ASP A 171 -22.12 9.60 22.97
CA ASP A 171 -21.63 10.55 23.97
C ASP A 171 -20.38 11.33 23.51
N GLY A 172 -19.91 11.10 22.28
CA GLY A 172 -18.70 11.69 21.72
C GLY A 172 -17.40 10.98 22.14
N SER A 173 -17.48 9.88 22.90
CA SER A 173 -16.28 9.10 23.25
C SER A 173 -15.68 8.42 22.02
N ALA A 174 -14.36 8.53 21.85
CA ALA A 174 -13.65 7.89 20.74
C ALA A 174 -13.22 6.46 21.13
N ARG A 175 -13.55 5.48 20.29
CA ARG A 175 -12.98 4.14 20.31
C ARG A 175 -11.93 4.05 19.21
N VAL A 176 -10.71 3.68 19.58
CA VAL A 176 -9.58 3.49 18.67
C VAL A 176 -9.21 2.02 18.61
N LEU A 177 -9.02 1.48 17.40
CA LEU A 177 -8.57 0.12 17.16
C LEU A 177 -7.34 0.10 16.24
N PRO A 178 -6.28 -0.62 16.59
CA PRO A 178 -6.06 -1.28 17.89
C PRO A 178 -5.91 -0.23 19.02
N SER A 179 -6.35 -0.57 20.23
CA SER A 179 -6.39 0.39 21.35
C SER A 179 -5.02 0.95 21.76
N SER A 180 -3.96 0.17 21.53
CA SER A 180 -2.56 0.56 21.70
C SER A 180 -2.13 1.73 20.80
N ALA A 181 -2.77 1.92 19.64
CA ALA A 181 -2.46 2.99 18.69
C ALA A 181 -2.98 4.37 19.14
N ALA A 182 -3.92 4.42 20.10
CA ALA A 182 -4.60 5.63 20.52
C ALA A 182 -3.65 6.76 20.97
N LYS A 183 -2.50 6.41 21.56
CA LYS A 183 -1.54 7.41 22.06
C LYS A 183 -0.46 7.79 21.05
N THR A 184 -0.26 7.01 19.99
CA THR A 184 0.89 7.16 19.08
C THR A 184 0.52 7.62 17.68
N SER A 185 -0.73 7.35 17.26
CA SER A 185 -1.09 7.36 15.84
C SER A 185 -2.28 8.27 15.51
N MET A 186 -2.91 8.87 16.53
CA MET A 186 -4.05 9.77 16.37
C MET A 186 -3.70 11.12 15.76
N ASN A 187 -2.57 11.70 16.15
CA ASN A 187 -2.05 12.89 15.47
C ASN A 187 -1.69 12.47 14.04
N ARG A 188 -2.16 13.15 12.99
CA ARG A 188 -1.85 12.79 11.59
C ARG A 188 -0.84 13.73 10.91
N LEU A 189 -0.31 14.72 11.64
CA LEU A 189 0.75 15.58 11.14
C LEU A 189 2.05 14.79 10.99
N ASP A 190 2.59 14.80 9.78
CA ASP A 190 3.81 14.08 9.44
C ASP A 190 5.05 14.80 9.99
N GLU A 191 5.19 16.08 9.65
CA GLU A 191 6.25 16.96 10.15
C GLU A 191 5.84 17.61 11.47
N ARG A 192 6.55 17.29 12.55
CA ARG A 192 6.26 17.80 13.89
C ARG A 192 7.56 18.32 14.52
N PRO A 193 7.56 19.53 15.12
CA PRO A 193 8.74 20.08 15.78
C PRO A 193 9.32 19.10 16.81
N ASP A 194 10.63 18.90 16.77
CA ASP A 194 11.39 18.05 17.71
C ASP A 194 10.89 16.59 17.80
N LYS A 195 10.25 16.07 16.75
CA LYS A 195 9.82 14.67 16.67
C LYS A 195 10.38 13.99 15.43
N PRO A 196 10.71 12.69 15.53
CA PRO A 196 11.07 11.92 14.35
C PRO A 196 9.87 11.78 13.41
N VAL A 197 10.18 11.60 12.12
CA VAL A 197 9.23 11.17 11.10
C VAL A 197 8.58 9.86 11.55
N ARG A 198 7.29 9.71 11.27
CA ARG A 198 6.55 8.47 11.56
C ARG A 198 6.44 7.61 10.30
N PRO A 199 7.25 6.55 10.18
CA PRO A 199 7.15 5.63 9.05
C PRO A 199 5.82 4.88 9.03
N GLY A 200 5.42 4.39 7.86
CA GLY A 200 4.29 3.47 7.70
C GLY A 200 2.90 4.12 7.75
N MET A 201 2.82 5.46 7.73
CA MET A 201 1.56 6.22 7.68
C MET A 201 0.95 6.23 6.26
N THR A 202 -0.35 5.92 6.15
CA THR A 202 -1.05 5.74 4.87
C THR A 202 -1.19 7.00 4.03
N GLU A 203 -1.16 8.19 4.64
CA GLU A 203 -1.19 9.50 3.95
C GLU A 203 -0.11 9.59 2.85
N ARG A 204 1.05 8.97 3.08
CA ARG A 204 2.18 8.96 2.15
C ARG A 204 1.96 8.10 0.90
N VAL A 205 0.98 7.19 0.94
CA VAL A 205 0.76 6.19 -0.10
C VAL A 205 -0.65 6.22 -0.70
N VAL A 206 -1.52 7.14 -0.26
CA VAL A 206 -2.87 7.29 -0.83
C VAL A 206 -2.84 7.47 -2.35
N GLY A 207 -1.85 8.19 -2.88
CA GLY A 207 -1.68 8.34 -4.33
C GLY A 207 -1.35 7.02 -5.04
N VAL A 208 -0.53 6.16 -4.42
CA VAL A 208 -0.18 4.84 -4.98
C VAL A 208 -1.40 3.94 -5.06
N PHE A 209 -2.20 3.90 -3.98
CA PHE A 209 -3.45 3.14 -3.95
C PHE A 209 -4.47 3.68 -4.95
N ALA A 210 -4.66 5.00 -5.00
CA ALA A 210 -5.61 5.62 -5.93
C ALA A 210 -5.26 5.37 -7.40
N SER A 211 -3.98 5.51 -7.78
CA SER A 211 -3.50 5.21 -9.15
C SER A 211 -3.65 3.73 -9.55
N ASN A 212 -3.97 2.85 -8.60
CA ASN A 212 -4.21 1.43 -8.81
C ASN A 212 -5.66 1.02 -8.48
N GLY A 213 -6.60 1.97 -8.49
CA GLY A 213 -8.05 1.69 -8.38
C GLY A 213 -8.59 1.64 -6.95
N PHE A 214 -7.77 1.85 -5.92
CA PHE A 214 -8.26 1.97 -4.54
C PHE A 214 -8.58 3.44 -4.25
N LEU A 215 -9.66 3.94 -4.85
CA LEU A 215 -10.01 5.37 -4.81
C LEU A 215 -10.64 5.79 -3.48
N ARG A 216 -11.19 4.84 -2.71
CA ARG A 216 -11.80 5.13 -1.39
C ARG A 216 -10.80 4.78 -0.31
N TRP A 217 -10.27 5.81 0.34
CA TRP A 217 -9.46 5.68 1.55
C TRP A 217 -10.29 6.07 2.77
N GLY A 218 -10.29 5.22 3.80
CA GLY A 218 -11.10 5.41 5.01
C GLY A 218 -10.70 6.63 5.85
N GLY A 219 -9.48 7.16 5.65
CA GLY A 219 -9.06 8.43 6.23
C GLY A 219 -9.79 9.67 5.69
N TYR A 220 -10.63 9.53 4.66
CA TYR A 220 -11.52 10.59 4.16
C TYR A 220 -12.90 10.60 4.82
N TRP A 221 -13.25 9.61 5.63
CA TRP A 221 -14.57 9.50 6.24
C TRP A 221 -14.67 10.35 7.51
N ASP A 222 -15.88 10.78 7.85
CA ASP A 222 -16.15 11.54 9.08
C ASP A 222 -16.38 10.60 10.29
N ASP A 223 -17.16 9.52 10.09
CA ASP A 223 -17.40 8.49 11.11
C ASP A 223 -17.83 7.15 10.46
N PRO A 224 -17.15 6.03 10.78
CA PRO A 224 -15.85 5.97 11.44
C PRO A 224 -14.74 6.52 10.53
N ILE A 225 -13.64 6.98 11.11
CA ILE A 225 -12.41 7.31 10.38
C ILE A 225 -11.54 6.06 10.36
N ASP A 226 -11.19 5.55 9.18
CA ASP A 226 -10.48 4.28 9.05
C ASP A 226 -9.16 4.47 8.29
N TYR A 227 -8.10 4.87 8.99
CA TYR A 227 -6.85 5.28 8.34
C TYR A 227 -6.12 4.14 7.63
N GLN A 228 -6.30 2.89 8.07
CA GLN A 228 -5.69 1.70 7.46
C GLN A 228 -6.35 1.35 6.13
N HIS A 229 -7.61 1.70 5.95
CA HIS A 229 -8.50 1.08 4.97
C HIS A 229 -8.45 1.72 3.59
N PHE A 230 -8.19 0.90 2.58
CA PHE A 230 -8.32 1.25 1.17
C PHE A 230 -9.28 0.28 0.49
N GLU A 231 -10.23 0.79 -0.30
CA GLU A 231 -11.15 -0.05 -1.07
C GLU A 231 -11.41 0.48 -2.49
N VAL A 232 -11.83 -0.44 -3.35
CA VAL A 232 -12.26 -0.14 -4.71
C VAL A 232 -13.68 0.42 -4.73
N GLY A 233 -13.84 1.58 -5.36
CA GLY A 233 -15.09 2.04 -5.97
C GLY A 233 -16.37 1.99 -5.14
N SER A 234 -17.49 1.97 -5.87
CA SER A 234 -18.83 1.84 -5.30
C SER A 234 -19.17 0.36 -5.07
N ARG A 235 -20.10 0.09 -4.13
CA ARG A 235 -20.63 -1.27 -3.94
C ARG A 235 -21.29 -1.83 -5.21
N ALA A 236 -21.84 -0.96 -6.06
CA ALA A 236 -22.39 -1.35 -7.35
C ALA A 236 -21.31 -1.86 -8.31
N LEU A 237 -20.17 -1.17 -8.44
CA LEU A 237 -19.04 -1.64 -9.23
C LEU A 237 -18.54 -3.00 -8.73
N VAL A 238 -18.37 -3.14 -7.40
CA VAL A 238 -17.93 -4.40 -6.79
C VAL A 238 -18.90 -5.54 -7.11
N ALA A 239 -20.21 -5.33 -6.95
CA ALA A 239 -21.22 -6.33 -7.28
C ALA A 239 -21.12 -6.77 -8.76
N ARG A 240 -21.01 -5.83 -9.71
CA ARG A 240 -20.85 -6.16 -11.13
C ARG A 240 -19.58 -6.98 -11.41
N MET A 241 -18.45 -6.65 -10.76
CA MET A 241 -17.19 -7.40 -10.94
C MET A 241 -17.27 -8.82 -10.38
N VAL A 242 -18.02 -9.01 -9.29
CA VAL A 242 -18.23 -10.32 -8.67
C VAL A 242 -19.12 -11.20 -9.54
N ASP A 243 -20.20 -10.64 -10.10
CA ASP A 243 -21.13 -11.39 -10.95
C ASP A 243 -20.59 -11.67 -12.36
N ALA A 244 -19.61 -10.88 -12.81
CA ALA A 244 -19.00 -11.01 -14.13
C ALA A 244 -17.95 -12.14 -14.21
N SER A 245 -17.63 -12.56 -15.44
CA SER A 245 -16.47 -13.44 -15.68
C SER A 245 -15.17 -12.77 -15.23
N PRO A 246 -14.10 -13.52 -14.88
CA PRO A 246 -12.82 -12.91 -14.48
C PRO A 246 -12.27 -11.89 -15.49
N ASP A 247 -12.42 -12.16 -16.79
CA ASP A 247 -11.95 -11.27 -17.85
C ASP A 247 -12.82 -10.00 -18.00
N ASP A 248 -14.14 -10.12 -17.83
CA ASP A 248 -15.04 -8.96 -17.83
C ASP A 248 -14.82 -8.10 -16.57
N ALA A 249 -14.68 -8.73 -15.41
CA ALA A 249 -14.39 -8.04 -14.15
C ALA A 249 -13.08 -7.26 -14.23
N ARG A 250 -12.02 -7.87 -14.77
CA ARG A 250 -10.74 -7.19 -15.02
C ARG A 250 -10.90 -6.01 -16.00
N ARG A 251 -11.65 -6.18 -17.09
CA ARG A 251 -11.93 -5.06 -18.03
C ARG A 251 -12.66 -3.91 -17.35
N MET A 252 -13.70 -4.21 -16.55
CA MET A 252 -14.44 -3.18 -15.80
C MET A 252 -13.54 -2.45 -14.82
N PHE A 253 -12.70 -3.18 -14.09
CA PHE A 253 -11.76 -2.59 -13.13
C PHE A 253 -10.72 -1.70 -13.82
N GLU A 254 -10.13 -2.16 -14.92
CA GLU A 254 -9.14 -1.38 -15.67
C GLU A 254 -9.75 -0.12 -16.33
N GLN A 255 -11.00 -0.19 -16.81
CA GLN A 255 -11.73 0.99 -17.28
C GLN A 255 -11.93 2.01 -16.15
N TYR A 256 -12.29 1.53 -14.96
CA TYR A 256 -12.44 2.36 -13.77
C TYR A 256 -11.11 3.00 -13.31
N VAL A 257 -10.00 2.26 -13.39
CA VAL A 257 -8.66 2.81 -13.13
C VAL A 257 -8.30 3.88 -14.17
N ALA A 258 -8.58 3.62 -15.45
CA ALA A 258 -8.29 4.53 -16.55
C ALA A 258 -9.09 5.83 -16.45
N SER A 259 -10.38 5.77 -16.07
CA SER A 259 -11.20 6.98 -15.93
C SER A 259 -10.65 7.93 -14.85
N TYR A 260 -10.20 7.39 -13.71
CA TYR A 260 -9.52 8.17 -12.70
C TYR A 260 -8.19 8.77 -13.20
N ALA A 261 -7.37 7.97 -13.89
CA ALA A 261 -6.10 8.45 -14.45
C ALA A 261 -6.31 9.60 -15.46
N ASP A 262 -7.30 9.47 -16.33
CA ASP A 262 -7.66 10.50 -17.30
C ASP A 262 -8.22 11.77 -16.63
N CYS A 263 -8.94 11.65 -15.52
CA CYS A 263 -9.36 12.79 -14.74
C CYS A 263 -8.14 13.52 -14.16
N ILE A 264 -7.23 12.79 -13.50
CA ILE A 264 -6.01 13.36 -12.91
C ILE A 264 -5.15 14.08 -13.96
N ALA A 265 -5.00 13.50 -15.16
CA ALA A 265 -4.23 14.09 -16.24
C ALA A 265 -4.82 15.41 -16.76
N ARG A 266 -6.14 15.60 -16.64
CA ARG A 266 -6.86 16.81 -17.09
C ARG A 266 -7.10 17.82 -15.97
N ALA A 267 -6.89 17.42 -14.72
CA ALA A 267 -7.26 18.20 -13.56
C ALA A 267 -6.39 19.47 -13.42
N SER A 268 -7.03 20.64 -13.39
CA SER A 268 -6.40 21.92 -13.08
C SER A 268 -6.80 22.38 -11.67
N HIS A 269 -6.21 21.77 -10.64
CA HIS A 269 -6.50 22.13 -9.25
C HIS A 269 -5.30 22.77 -8.55
N ALA A 270 -5.59 23.51 -7.47
CA ALA A 270 -4.60 24.20 -6.66
C ALA A 270 -3.56 23.27 -6.01
N SER A 271 -3.85 21.98 -5.85
CA SER A 271 -2.90 20.97 -5.37
C SER A 271 -3.24 19.58 -5.90
N HIS A 272 -2.26 18.68 -5.87
CA HIS A 272 -2.46 17.28 -6.25
C HIS A 272 -3.48 16.57 -5.34
N ALA A 273 -3.55 16.94 -4.05
CA ALA A 273 -4.55 16.41 -3.13
C ALA A 273 -5.97 16.88 -3.50
N ALA A 274 -6.13 18.14 -3.89
CA ALA A 274 -7.42 18.67 -4.35
C ALA A 274 -7.86 18.02 -5.67
N ALA A 275 -6.93 17.80 -6.61
CA ALA A 275 -7.21 17.06 -7.84
C ALA A 275 -7.67 15.63 -7.55
N ARG A 276 -6.98 14.92 -6.65
CA ARG A 276 -7.37 13.57 -6.24
C ARG A 276 -8.76 13.55 -5.62
N ALA A 277 -9.06 14.45 -4.68
CA ALA A 277 -10.37 14.50 -4.05
C ALA A 277 -11.50 14.70 -5.08
N ALA A 278 -11.30 15.61 -6.04
CA ALA A 278 -12.27 15.86 -7.11
C ALA A 278 -12.44 14.65 -8.05
N CYS A 279 -11.34 14.04 -8.49
CA CYS A 279 -11.37 12.88 -9.40
C CYS A 279 -11.92 11.61 -8.74
N VAL A 280 -11.62 11.39 -7.46
CA VAL A 280 -12.24 10.31 -6.68
C VAL A 280 -13.75 10.54 -6.59
N ALA A 281 -14.19 11.77 -6.27
CA ALA A 281 -15.62 12.09 -6.19
C ALA A 281 -16.34 11.91 -7.53
N ASP A 282 -15.66 12.13 -8.67
CA ASP A 282 -16.20 11.89 -10.01
C ASP A 282 -16.34 10.39 -10.31
N ALA A 283 -15.26 9.63 -10.11
CA ALA A 283 -15.24 8.18 -10.35
C ALA A 283 -16.20 7.38 -9.46
N LEU A 284 -16.69 7.95 -8.35
CA LEU A 284 -17.65 7.31 -7.45
C LEU A 284 -19.12 7.65 -7.75
N ARG A 285 -19.40 8.53 -8.71
CA ARG A 285 -20.78 8.84 -9.16
C ARG A 285 -21.32 7.84 -10.19
N GLU A 286 -20.44 7.07 -10.82
CA GLU A 286 -20.73 6.04 -11.84
C GLU A 286 -21.06 4.65 -11.23
#